data_AF-A0A518B9R5-F1
#
_entry.id   AF-A0A518B9R5-F1
#
_cell.length_a   1.000
_cell.length_b   1.000
_cell.length_c   1.000
_cell.angle_alpha   90.00
_cell.angle_beta   90.00
_cell.angle_gamma   90.00
#
_symmetry.space_group_name_H-M   'P 1'
#
loop_
_entity.id
_entity.type
_entity.pdbx_description
1 polymer ?
#
loop_
_entity_poly.entity_id
_entity_poly.type
_entity_poly.pdbx_seq_one_letter_code
_entity_poly.pdbx_strand_id
1 'polypeptide(L)'
;MVKKIKLKVRDLIQRILHADETPHQMAWGGALGMFIAWTPTVGVQMILAAFFAWLLRANKLIAVATVWISNPYTAIPIYYVNYAVGAWLTGSKMITRAWFSELIYVDQRTWAEYLDMASVKFLEILWPLWLGSILLGLILAKLTYLGIYWGMRRYRARHHVPLCDPATKSETAA
;
A
#
# COMPACT_ATOMS: atom_id res chain seq x y z
N MET A 1 14.60 -29.47 -19.37
CA MET A 1 14.52 -29.26 -17.91
C MET A 1 13.88 -27.91 -17.54
N VAL A 2 14.31 -26.79 -18.13
CA VAL A 2 13.80 -25.42 -17.89
C VAL A 2 12.28 -25.26 -18.13
N LYS A 3 11.70 -25.94 -19.14
CA LYS A 3 10.25 -25.90 -19.40
C LYS A 3 9.41 -26.50 -18.26
N LYS A 4 9.85 -27.61 -17.65
CA LYS A 4 9.16 -28.24 -16.50
C LYS A 4 9.22 -27.37 -15.25
N ILE A 5 10.34 -26.67 -15.03
CA ILE A 5 10.50 -25.72 -13.93
C ILE A 5 9.57 -24.51 -14.14
N LYS A 6 9.52 -23.93 -15.35
CA LYS A 6 8.58 -22.84 -15.68
C LYS A 6 7.12 -23.23 -15.44
N LEU A 7 6.74 -24.47 -15.80
CA LEU A 7 5.37 -24.96 -15.61
C LEU A 7 5.04 -25.18 -14.13
N LYS A 8 5.95 -25.79 -13.34
CA LYS A 8 5.77 -25.95 -11.88
C LYS A 8 5.70 -24.61 -11.14
N VAL A 9 6.55 -23.65 -11.51
CA VAL A 9 6.52 -22.30 -10.94
C VAL A 9 5.22 -21.62 -11.32
N ARG A 10 4.74 -21.76 -12.56
CA ARG A 10 3.44 -21.23 -12.98
C ARG A 10 2.28 -21.86 -12.20
N ASP A 11 2.29 -23.17 -11.98
CA ASP A 11 1.23 -23.87 -11.24
C ASP A 11 1.27 -23.52 -9.74
N LEU A 12 2.45 -23.35 -9.16
CA LEU A 12 2.62 -22.91 -7.78
C LEU A 12 2.17 -21.45 -7.63
N ILE A 13 2.54 -20.58 -8.57
CA ILE A 13 2.05 -19.20 -8.64
C ILE A 13 0.53 -19.21 -8.78
N GLN A 14 -0.08 -20.04 -9.65
CA GLN A 14 -1.54 -20.12 -9.81
C GLN A 14 -2.27 -20.66 -8.58
N ARG A 15 -1.69 -21.63 -7.88
CA ARG A 15 -2.23 -22.17 -6.62
C ARG A 15 -2.10 -21.17 -5.46
N ILE A 16 -0.98 -20.45 -5.37
CA ILE A 16 -0.76 -19.43 -4.35
C ILE A 16 -1.57 -18.16 -4.65
N LEU A 17 -1.72 -17.78 -5.93
CA LEU A 17 -2.53 -16.63 -6.35
C LEU A 17 -4.05 -16.86 -6.25
N HIS A 18 -4.54 -18.07 -5.96
CA HIS A 18 -5.97 -18.41 -6.10
C HIS A 18 -6.51 -17.88 -7.44
N ALA A 19 -6.02 -18.43 -8.55
CA ALA A 19 -6.35 -17.97 -9.90
C ALA A 19 -7.86 -18.01 -10.29
N ASP A 20 -8.73 -18.47 -9.39
CA ASP A 20 -10.21 -18.42 -9.50
C ASP A 20 -10.81 -17.11 -8.96
N GLU A 21 -10.00 -16.15 -8.54
CA GLU A 21 -10.50 -14.84 -8.14
C GLU A 21 -10.91 -13.99 -9.34
N THR A 22 -11.98 -13.20 -9.17
CA THR A 22 -12.47 -12.35 -10.25
C THR A 22 -11.47 -11.21 -10.51
N PRO A 23 -11.40 -10.66 -11.74
CA PRO A 23 -10.53 -9.51 -12.03
C PRO A 23 -10.78 -8.33 -11.08
N HIS A 24 -12.01 -8.22 -10.59
CA HIS A 24 -12.43 -7.23 -9.61
C HIS A 24 -11.79 -7.45 -8.23
N GLN A 25 -11.80 -8.69 -7.72
CA GLN A 25 -11.17 -9.02 -6.42
C GLN A 25 -9.65 -8.77 -6.44
N MET A 26 -9.00 -9.07 -7.57
CA MET A 26 -7.58 -8.80 -7.76
C MET A 26 -7.28 -7.30 -7.80
N ALA A 27 -8.09 -6.54 -8.55
CA ALA A 27 -7.95 -5.09 -8.64
C ALA A 27 -8.19 -4.40 -7.29
N TRP A 28 -9.19 -4.84 -6.53
CA TRP A 28 -9.42 -4.37 -5.17
C TRP A 28 -8.26 -4.66 -4.23
N GLY A 29 -7.70 -5.88 -4.29
CA GLY A 29 -6.54 -6.25 -3.50
C GLY A 29 -5.37 -5.29 -3.76
N GLY A 30 -5.04 -5.06 -5.04
CA GLY A 30 -3.96 -4.14 -5.40
C GLY A 30 -4.24 -2.68 -5.03
N ALA A 31 -5.48 -2.20 -5.22
CA ALA A 31 -5.86 -0.84 -4.84
C ALA A 31 -5.70 -0.60 -3.34
N LEU A 32 -6.18 -1.54 -2.52
CA LEU A 32 -6.07 -1.49 -1.07
C LEU A 32 -4.60 -1.54 -0.62
N GLY A 33 -3.82 -2.46 -1.19
CA GLY A 33 -2.39 -2.57 -0.90
C GLY A 33 -1.63 -1.30 -1.28
N MET A 34 -1.96 -0.68 -2.42
CA MET A 34 -1.36 0.59 -2.84
C MET A 34 -1.75 1.74 -1.91
N PHE A 35 -3.01 1.82 -1.49
CA PHE A 35 -3.44 2.83 -0.53
C PHE A 35 -2.63 2.72 0.78
N ILE A 36 -2.53 1.50 1.33
CA ILE A 36 -1.81 1.24 2.58
C ILE A 36 -0.31 1.50 2.42
N ALA A 37 0.29 1.14 1.28
CA ALA A 37 1.70 1.40 0.99
C ALA A 37 2.06 2.90 1.09
N TRP A 38 1.11 3.77 0.76
CA TRP A 38 1.29 5.22 0.80
C TRP A 38 1.01 5.84 2.17
N THR A 39 0.39 5.10 3.10
CA THR A 39 0.22 5.56 4.49
C THR A 39 1.53 5.43 5.29
N PRO A 40 1.77 6.30 6.29
CA PRO A 40 2.95 6.22 7.15
C PRO A 40 2.82 5.11 8.21
N THR A 41 2.55 3.88 7.77
CA THR A 41 2.28 2.71 8.62
C THR A 41 3.38 1.64 8.52
N VAL A 42 4.62 2.04 8.20
CA VAL A 42 5.78 1.12 8.14
C VAL A 42 5.86 0.27 9.41
N GLY A 43 6.08 -1.03 9.23
CA GLY A 43 6.09 -2.01 10.32
C GLY A 43 4.76 -2.74 10.47
N VAL A 44 3.64 -2.03 10.52
CA VAL A 44 2.28 -2.64 10.67
C VAL A 44 1.51 -2.76 9.35
N GLN A 45 1.98 -2.11 8.28
CA GLN A 45 1.33 -2.06 6.96
C GLN A 45 0.95 -3.43 6.38
N MET A 46 1.77 -4.46 6.60
CA MET A 46 1.51 -5.83 6.11
C MET A 46 0.30 -6.46 6.81
N ILE A 47 0.21 -6.27 8.12
CA ILE A 47 -0.91 -6.75 8.93
C ILE A 47 -2.17 -5.99 8.54
N LEU A 48 -2.07 -4.66 8.41
CA LEU A 48 -3.19 -3.83 7.96
C LEU A 48 -3.69 -4.26 6.58
N ALA A 49 -2.80 -4.48 5.61
CA ALA A 49 -3.19 -4.90 4.28
C ALA A 49 -3.83 -6.28 4.26
N ALA A 50 -3.29 -7.25 5.00
CA ALA A 50 -3.90 -8.56 5.13
C ALA A 50 -5.27 -8.50 5.82
N PHE A 51 -5.38 -7.70 6.89
CA PHE A 51 -6.62 -7.50 7.66
C PHE A 51 -7.72 -6.84 6.82
N PHE A 52 -7.42 -5.71 6.19
CA PHE A 52 -8.39 -5.03 5.34
C PHE A 52 -8.72 -5.82 4.07
N ALA A 53 -7.76 -6.58 3.52
CA ALA A 53 -8.05 -7.43 2.37
C ALA A 53 -8.99 -8.58 2.76
N TRP A 54 -8.81 -9.16 3.95
CA TRP A 54 -9.74 -10.13 4.50
C TRP A 54 -11.12 -9.51 4.73
N LEU A 55 -11.20 -8.33 5.35
CA LEU A 55 -12.45 -7.64 5.65
C LEU A 55 -13.24 -7.30 4.38
N LEU A 56 -12.55 -6.81 3.35
CA LEU A 56 -13.16 -6.40 2.07
C LEU A 56 -13.30 -7.56 1.07
N ARG A 57 -13.00 -8.80 1.47
CA ARG A 57 -13.01 -9.99 0.61
C ARG A 57 -12.20 -9.80 -0.69
N ALA A 58 -11.12 -9.03 -0.58
CA ALA A 58 -10.17 -8.74 -1.64
C ALA A 58 -9.01 -9.75 -1.64
N ASN A 59 -8.26 -9.79 -2.74
CA ASN A 59 -7.11 -10.71 -2.84
C ASN A 59 -6.02 -10.31 -1.84
N LYS A 60 -5.87 -11.09 -0.77
CA LYS A 60 -4.89 -10.85 0.30
C LYS A 60 -3.46 -10.87 -0.22
N LEU A 61 -3.15 -11.78 -1.14
CA LEU A 61 -1.80 -11.92 -1.68
C LEU A 61 -1.42 -10.69 -2.51
N ILE A 62 -2.32 -10.21 -3.38
CA ILE A 62 -2.07 -9.02 -4.19
C ILE A 62 -2.00 -7.78 -3.30
N ALA A 63 -2.87 -7.65 -2.29
CA ALA A 63 -2.81 -6.55 -1.34
C ALA A 63 -1.43 -6.49 -0.65
N VAL A 64 -0.99 -7.61 -0.09
CA VAL A 64 0.31 -7.72 0.58
C VAL A 64 1.48 -7.51 -0.39
N ALA A 65 1.41 -8.06 -1.60
CA ALA A 65 2.45 -7.87 -2.62
C ALA A 65 2.54 -6.39 -3.06
N THR A 66 1.43 -5.67 -3.09
CA THR A 66 1.42 -4.25 -3.48
C THR A 66 2.02 -3.37 -2.38
N VAL A 67 1.88 -3.75 -1.11
CA VAL A 67 2.51 -3.03 0.02
C VAL A 67 4.04 -3.04 -0.06
N TRP A 68 4.64 -4.06 -0.68
CA TRP A 68 6.11 -4.13 -0.83
C TRP A 68 6.70 -3.04 -1.73
N ILE A 69 5.86 -2.23 -2.40
CA ILE A 69 6.31 -1.04 -3.12
C ILE A 69 6.92 -0.01 -2.16
N SER A 70 6.41 0.11 -0.93
CA SER A 70 6.94 0.99 0.12
C SER A 70 7.97 0.26 1.00
N ASN A 71 9.10 -0.09 0.41
CA ASN A 71 10.26 -0.60 1.15
C ASN A 71 11.01 0.56 1.85
N PRO A 72 11.88 0.31 2.86
CA PRO A 72 12.57 1.38 3.59
C PRO A 72 13.32 2.39 2.70
N TYR A 73 13.79 1.95 1.54
CA TYR A 73 14.49 2.80 0.57
C TYR A 73 13.52 3.70 -0.22
N THR A 74 12.35 3.20 -0.60
CA THR A 74 11.31 3.97 -1.32
C THR A 74 10.36 4.72 -0.39
N ALA A 75 10.23 4.31 0.87
CA ALA A 75 9.36 4.96 1.85
C ALA A 75 9.80 6.39 2.15
N ILE A 76 11.11 6.64 2.24
CA ILE A 76 11.68 7.98 2.47
C ILE A 76 11.19 8.99 1.40
N PRO A 77 11.43 8.77 0.09
CA PRO A 77 10.95 9.69 -0.93
C PRO A 77 9.42 9.74 -1.02
N ILE A 78 8.70 8.62 -0.80
CA ILE A 78 7.23 8.62 -0.79
C ILE A 78 6.70 9.54 0.31
N TYR A 79 7.20 9.41 1.54
CA TYR A 79 6.74 10.23 2.67
C TYR A 79 7.14 11.69 2.54
N TYR A 80 8.28 11.98 1.93
CA TYR A 80 8.62 13.36 1.58
C TYR A 80 7.60 13.97 0.61
N VAL A 81 7.21 13.25 -0.44
CA VAL A 81 6.20 13.72 -1.41
C VAL A 81 4.83 13.87 -0.75
N ASN A 82 4.41 12.89 0.06
CA ASN A 82 3.16 12.96 0.80
C ASN A 82 3.14 14.18 1.73
N TYR A 83 4.20 14.37 2.50
CA TYR A 83 4.33 15.53 3.38
C TYR A 83 4.34 16.84 2.59
N ALA A 84 5.07 16.93 1.48
CA ALA A 84 5.12 18.12 0.64
C ALA A 84 3.74 18.52 0.12
N VAL A 85 2.97 17.54 -0.38
CA VAL A 85 1.59 17.77 -0.84
C VAL A 85 0.69 18.15 0.32
N GLY A 86 0.79 17.47 1.46
CA GLY A 86 -0.01 17.81 2.63
C GLY A 86 0.32 19.16 3.25
N ALA A 87 1.60 19.54 3.26
CA ALA A 87 2.08 20.82 3.76
C ALA A 87 1.56 21.95 2.86
N TRP A 88 1.61 21.75 1.54
CA TRP A 88 1.01 22.67 0.58
C TRP A 88 -0.50 22.85 0.79
N LEU A 89 -1.24 21.76 1.06
CA LEU A 89 -2.68 21.82 1.32
C LEU A 89 -3.05 22.49 2.65
N THR A 90 -2.23 22.30 3.68
CA THR A 90 -2.48 22.83 5.03
C THR A 90 -1.88 24.20 5.28
N GLY A 91 -1.06 24.72 4.34
CA GLY A 91 -0.24 25.92 4.56
C GLY A 91 0.87 25.71 5.58
N SER A 92 1.24 24.47 5.89
CA SER A 92 2.30 24.14 6.85
C SER A 92 3.68 24.48 6.29
N LYS A 93 4.61 24.83 7.18
CA LYS A 93 6.00 25.12 6.79
C LYS A 93 6.68 23.87 6.28
N MET A 94 7.38 23.97 5.16
CA MET A 94 8.15 22.85 4.61
C MET A 94 9.36 22.53 5.50
N ILE A 95 9.69 21.24 5.64
CA ILE A 95 10.82 20.80 6.46
C ILE A 95 12.10 21.34 5.87
N THR A 96 12.79 22.17 6.65
CA THR A 96 14.08 22.76 6.29
C THR A 96 15.21 22.00 6.99
N ARG A 97 16.46 22.12 6.50
CA ARG A 97 17.65 21.59 7.19
C ARG A 97 17.72 22.05 8.66
N ALA A 98 17.31 23.28 8.94
CA ALA A 98 17.24 23.84 10.29
C ALA A 98 16.33 23.04 11.24
N TRP A 99 15.20 22.55 10.73
CA TRP A 99 14.27 21.72 11.51
C TRP A 99 14.90 20.37 11.87
N PHE A 100 15.60 19.74 10.92
CA PHE A 100 16.31 18.47 11.16
C PHE A 100 17.46 18.65 12.14
N SER A 101 18.22 19.74 12.03
CA SER A 101 19.31 20.00 12.98
C SER A 101 18.77 20.14 14.40
N GLU A 102 17.67 20.85 14.61
CA GLU A 102 17.09 21.05 15.95
C GLU A 102 16.58 19.75 16.59
N LEU A 103 16.17 18.76 15.78
CA LEU A 103 15.73 17.45 16.25
C LEU A 103 16.88 16.51 16.63
N ILE A 104 18.02 16.66 15.96
CA ILE A 104 19.21 15.80 16.14
C ILE A 104 20.17 16.41 17.18
N TYR A 105 20.15 17.73 17.38
CA TYR A 105 20.92 18.40 18.43
C TYR A 105 20.28 18.17 19.80
N VAL A 106 20.79 17.16 20.50
CA VAL A 106 20.47 16.87 21.91
C VAL A 106 21.48 17.64 22.79
N ASP A 107 21.10 18.84 23.21
CA ASP A 107 21.83 19.64 24.22
C ASP A 107 21.66 19.05 25.64
N GLN A 108 22.03 19.78 26.70
CA GLN A 108 21.79 19.46 28.14
C GLN A 108 20.31 19.30 28.55
N ARG A 109 19.38 19.07 27.61
CA ARG A 109 17.98 18.84 27.91
C ARG A 109 17.80 17.55 28.69
N THR A 110 16.89 17.59 29.65
CA THR A 110 16.45 16.36 30.33
C THR A 110 15.66 15.51 29.33
N TRP A 111 15.67 14.17 29.49
CA TRP A 111 14.89 13.26 28.65
C TRP A 111 13.41 13.67 28.52
N ALA A 112 12.80 14.20 29.58
CA ALA A 112 11.42 14.68 29.56
C ALA A 112 11.21 15.88 28.61
N GLU A 113 12.12 16.85 28.61
CA GLU A 113 12.04 18.06 27.76
C GLU A 113 12.30 17.73 26.29
N TYR A 114 13.17 16.75 26.03
CA TYR A 114 13.39 16.23 24.68
C TYR A 114 12.14 15.54 24.14
N LEU A 115 11.51 14.67 24.96
CA LEU A 115 10.29 13.96 24.56
C LEU A 115 9.12 14.91 24.31
N ASP A 116 8.96 15.95 25.13
CA ASP A 116 7.91 16.96 24.94
C ASP A 116 8.10 17.71 23.62
N MET A 117 9.29 18.26 23.36
CA MET A 117 9.62 18.93 22.11
C MET A 117 9.47 17.99 20.89
N ALA A 118 9.98 16.76 20.99
CA ALA A 118 9.91 15.79 19.91
C ALA A 118 8.46 15.42 19.58
N SER A 119 7.58 15.31 20.60
CA SER A 119 6.17 15.00 20.40
C SER A 119 5.44 16.10 19.62
N VAL A 120 5.71 17.37 19.95
CA VAL A 120 5.11 18.53 19.25
C VAL A 120 5.60 18.59 17.80
N LYS A 121 6.92 18.49 17.57
CA LYS A 121 7.51 18.48 16.22
C LYS A 121 7.03 17.28 15.39
N PHE A 122 6.81 16.14 16.02
CA PHE A 122 6.29 14.96 15.35
C PHE A 122 4.85 15.19 14.87
N LEU A 123 3.98 15.75 15.72
CA LEU A 123 2.60 16.06 15.36
C LEU A 123 2.48 17.10 14.23
N GLU A 124 3.38 18.09 14.20
CA GLU A 124 3.47 19.08 13.11
C GLU A 124 3.72 18.44 11.73
N ILE A 125 4.47 17.34 11.69
CA ILE A 125 4.71 16.58 10.46
C ILE A 125 3.59 15.59 10.19
N LEU A 126 3.13 14.93 11.24
CA LEU A 126 2.21 13.82 11.15
C LEU A 126 0.91 14.23 10.44
N TRP A 127 0.32 15.37 10.82
CA TRP A 127 -0.94 15.81 10.23
C TRP A 127 -0.86 16.09 8.71
N PRO A 128 0.06 16.94 8.22
CA PRO A 128 0.25 17.12 6.77
C PRO A 128 0.61 15.82 6.06
N LEU A 129 1.48 15.00 6.66
CA LEU A 129 1.89 13.72 6.08
C LEU A 129 0.69 12.79 5.86
N TRP A 130 -0.20 12.64 6.85
CA TRP A 130 -1.41 11.83 6.71
C TRP A 130 -2.34 12.39 5.65
N LEU A 131 -2.55 13.70 5.61
CA LEU A 131 -3.42 14.33 4.63
C LEU A 131 -2.92 14.08 3.20
N GLY A 132 -1.64 14.28 2.94
CA GLY A 132 -1.04 14.00 1.64
C GLY A 132 -1.02 12.51 1.30
N SER A 133 -0.80 11.65 2.31
CA SER A 133 -0.83 10.19 2.15
C SER A 133 -2.24 9.70 1.76
N ILE A 134 -3.29 10.23 2.40
CA ILE A 134 -4.67 9.89 2.04
C ILE A 134 -4.97 10.35 0.62
N LEU A 135 -4.61 11.59 0.26
CA LEU A 135 -4.89 12.12 -1.06
C LEU A 135 -4.17 11.35 -2.17
N LEU A 136 -2.84 11.24 -2.08
CA LEU A 136 -2.04 10.55 -3.09
C LEU A 136 -2.30 9.04 -3.09
N GLY A 137 -2.47 8.46 -1.90
CA GLY A 137 -2.84 7.06 -1.74
C GLY A 137 -4.16 6.73 -2.43
N LEU A 138 -5.20 7.57 -2.31
CA LEU A 138 -6.48 7.34 -2.99
C LEU A 138 -6.36 7.47 -4.51
N ILE A 139 -5.61 8.47 -5.00
CA ILE A 139 -5.36 8.66 -6.43
C ILE A 139 -4.66 7.42 -7.00
N LEU A 140 -3.59 6.97 -6.35
CA LEU A 140 -2.81 5.83 -6.82
C LEU A 140 -3.55 4.52 -6.65
N ALA A 141 -4.31 4.33 -5.57
CA ALA A 141 -5.19 3.18 -5.40
C ALA A 141 -6.19 3.07 -6.55
N LYS A 142 -6.81 4.18 -6.96
CA LYS A 142 -7.71 4.22 -8.12
C LYS A 142 -6.99 3.85 -9.41
N LEU A 143 -5.79 4.40 -9.64
CA LEU A 143 -4.99 4.08 -10.82
C LEU A 143 -4.57 2.60 -10.85
N THR A 144 -4.15 2.05 -9.71
CA THR A 144 -3.80 0.63 -9.56
C THR A 144 -5.00 -0.28 -9.79
N TYR A 145 -6.17 0.08 -9.24
CA TYR A 145 -7.43 -0.64 -9.50
C TYR A 145 -7.71 -0.74 -10.99
N LEU A 146 -7.68 0.41 -11.68
CA LEU A 146 -7.93 0.46 -13.12
C LEU A 146 -6.87 -0.33 -13.89
N GLY A 147 -5.59 -0.16 -13.57
CA GLY A 147 -4.49 -0.86 -14.23
C GLY A 147 -4.62 -2.38 -14.13
N ILE A 148 -4.88 -2.90 -12.92
CA ILE A 148 -5.06 -4.33 -12.70
C ILE A 148 -6.33 -4.83 -13.38
N TYR A 149 -7.46 -4.13 -13.22
CA TYR A 149 -8.73 -4.53 -13.81
C TYR A 149 -8.66 -4.62 -15.34
N TRP A 150 -8.11 -3.58 -15.99
CA TRP A 150 -7.95 -3.54 -17.44
C TRP A 150 -6.93 -4.56 -17.93
N GLY A 151 -5.79 -4.71 -17.24
CA GLY A 151 -4.77 -5.71 -17.55
C GLY A 151 -5.34 -7.13 -17.52
N MET A 152 -6.07 -7.46 -16.44
CA MET A 152 -6.69 -8.77 -16.28
C MET A 152 -7.82 -9.01 -17.28
N ARG A 153 -8.66 -8.01 -17.56
CA ARG A 153 -9.73 -8.13 -18.58
C ARG A 153 -9.13 -8.39 -19.96
N ARG A 154 -8.07 -7.68 -20.34
CA ARG A 154 -7.38 -7.86 -21.63
C ARG A 154 -6.64 -9.20 -21.72
N TYR A 155 -6.04 -9.66 -20.62
CA TYR A 155 -5.40 -10.97 -20.55
C TYR A 155 -6.42 -12.10 -20.73
N ARG A 156 -7.55 -12.06 -20.01
CA ARG A 156 -8.59 -13.12 -20.11
C ARG A 156 -9.30 -13.13 -21.45
N ALA A 157 -9.55 -11.97 -22.06
CA ALA A 157 -10.12 -11.87 -23.41
C ALA A 157 -9.22 -12.51 -24.48
N ARG A 158 -7.90 -12.50 -24.28
CA ARG A 158 -6.93 -13.12 -25.20
C ARG A 158 -6.74 -14.62 -24.97
N HIS A 159 -7.07 -15.12 -23.78
CA HIS A 159 -6.79 -16.50 -23.37
C HIS A 159 -8.04 -17.35 -23.10
N HIS A 160 -9.25 -16.88 -23.45
CA HIS A 160 -10.52 -17.63 -23.35
C HIS A 160 -10.75 -18.30 -21.98
N VAL A 161 -10.30 -17.67 -20.89
CA VAL A 161 -10.53 -18.17 -19.54
C VAL A 161 -11.95 -17.73 -19.12
N PRO A 162 -12.90 -18.66 -18.85
CA PRO A 162 -14.26 -18.32 -18.51
C PRO A 162 -14.34 -17.44 -17.24
N LEU A 163 -15.31 -16.54 -17.19
CA LEU A 163 -15.63 -15.79 -15.97
C LEU A 163 -16.15 -16.82 -14.96
N CYS A 164 -15.40 -17.04 -13.87
CA CYS A 164 -15.95 -17.77 -12.72
C CYS A 164 -17.17 -16.98 -12.24
N ASP A 165 -18.35 -17.57 -12.43
CA ASP A 165 -19.62 -16.97 -12.13
C ASP A 165 -19.69 -16.74 -10.60
N PRO A 166 -19.94 -15.50 -10.12
CA PRO A 166 -20.08 -15.23 -8.69
C PRO A 166 -21.11 -16.14 -8.00
N ALA A 167 -22.05 -16.76 -8.73
CA ALA A 167 -23.01 -17.75 -8.22
C ALA A 167 -22.36 -19.08 -7.74
N THR A 168 -21.20 -19.47 -8.28
CA THR A 168 -20.58 -20.77 -7.93
C THR A 168 -19.83 -20.78 -6.59
N LYS A 169 -19.45 -19.61 -6.07
CA LYS A 169 -18.72 -19.52 -4.78
C LYS A 169 -19.61 -19.66 -3.55
N SER A 170 -20.94 -19.52 -3.67
CA SER A 170 -21.86 -19.72 -2.54
C SER A 170 -22.19 -21.18 -2.26
N GLU A 171 -22.09 -22.07 -3.25
CA GLU A 171 -22.39 -23.50 -3.08
C GLU A 171 -21.23 -24.30 -2.47
N THR A 172 -19.98 -23.82 -2.58
CA THR A 172 -18.80 -24.51 -2.01
C THR A 172 -18.45 -24.08 -0.59
N ALA A 173 -19.21 -23.13 -0.02
CA ALA A 173 -19.01 -22.59 1.33
C ALA A 173 -20.09 -23.03 2.34
N ALA A 174 -20.99 -23.94 1.94
CA ALA A 174 -21.96 -24.64 2.79
C ALA A 174 -21.50 -26.09 3.01
#